data_AF-A0A0C3I4R8-F1
#
_entry.id   AF-A0A0C3I4R8-F1
#
_cell.length_a   1.000
_cell.length_b   1.000
_cell.length_c   1.000
_cell.angle_alpha   90.00
_cell.angle_beta   90.00
_cell.angle_gamma   90.00
#
_symmetry.space_group_name_H-M   'P 1'
#
loop_
_entity.id
_entity.type
_entity.pdbx_description
1 polymer ?
#
loop_
_entity_poly.entity_id
_entity_poly.type
_entity_poly.pdbx_seq_one_letter_code
_entity_poly.pdbx_strand_id
1 'polypeptide(L)'
;MTWLLLLIVLIVLAGGWWGWPLAAALFGSRAVHDKTSALGRIAELMRAHDISPAEVAAVYRDPTLLATTAPKRSSGEIARTLFIYLGAIFILAGIGTYIGMFWNRMGSVMRIVVTLGVGYALLVVLVSALHERKFPRLVLPLTLATAFMLTNGWFVFIHELFPRGNDWRLAALAVFGTMAIHQGLLFRQYASSVLAFTALCFVYGFLAVGLDLLDVPAGFSALVLGASLLLVASGLEGSPQRSLAEFAYLIALCWFNAGLFDRVAIAAAADWAALLTGASVMSAAYGLHKDGRQLRLSGLGYLIGSALAYSGLFDLLRQTPVELLYFAVTAAMLYVCVLLQSRALLLTTVLAMLGFISHFTARHFVDSLGWPISLVLMGVAFIGVGALAMRIKRQM
;
A
#
# COMPACT_ATOMS: atom_id res chain seq x y z
N MET A 1 15.88 -21.48 -28.32
CA MET A 1 15.14 -20.39 -27.65
C MET A 1 13.84 -20.88 -26.99
N THR A 2 13.05 -21.73 -27.64
CA THR A 2 11.84 -22.37 -27.07
C THR A 2 12.12 -23.27 -25.85
N TRP A 3 13.22 -24.02 -25.85
CA TRP A 3 13.59 -24.89 -24.71
C TRP A 3 14.06 -24.11 -23.46
N LEU A 4 14.69 -22.95 -23.64
CA LEU A 4 15.05 -22.04 -22.54
C LEU A 4 13.82 -21.36 -21.94
N LEU A 5 12.84 -20.99 -22.77
CA LEU A 5 11.55 -20.47 -22.32
C LEU A 5 10.72 -21.52 -21.59
N LEU A 6 10.70 -22.76 -22.08
CA LEU A 6 10.06 -23.88 -21.37
C LEU A 6 10.75 -24.16 -20.03
N LEU A 7 12.08 -24.08 -19.96
CA LEU A 7 12.84 -24.27 -18.73
C LEU A 7 12.62 -23.12 -17.73
N ILE A 8 12.49 -21.88 -18.18
CA ILE A 8 12.11 -20.73 -17.35
C ILE A 8 10.66 -20.85 -16.87
N VAL A 9 9.73 -21.23 -17.74
CA VAL A 9 8.32 -21.48 -17.38
C VAL A 9 8.22 -22.67 -16.42
N LEU A 10 9.02 -23.72 -16.59
CA LEU A 10 9.06 -24.87 -15.66
C LEU A 10 9.69 -24.48 -14.32
N ILE A 11 10.73 -23.64 -14.29
CA ILE A 11 11.31 -23.10 -13.05
C ILE A 11 10.35 -22.13 -12.36
N VAL A 12 9.56 -21.36 -13.10
CA VAL A 12 8.55 -20.45 -12.56
C VAL A 12 7.28 -21.19 -12.11
N LEU A 13 6.89 -22.28 -12.77
CA LEU A 13 5.77 -23.13 -12.33
C LEU A 13 6.17 -24.05 -11.16
N ALA A 14 7.35 -24.68 -11.22
CA ALA A 14 7.88 -25.49 -10.13
C ALA A 14 8.30 -24.61 -8.93
N GLY A 15 8.86 -23.43 -9.17
CA GLY A 15 9.24 -22.45 -8.15
C GLY A 15 8.07 -21.61 -7.61
N GLY A 16 7.07 -21.32 -8.44
CA GLY A 16 5.95 -20.45 -8.11
C GLY A 16 4.81 -21.15 -7.35
N TRP A 17 4.46 -22.39 -7.72
CA TRP A 17 3.36 -23.11 -7.07
C TRP A 17 3.84 -23.98 -5.89
N TRP A 18 5.03 -24.57 -5.99
CA TRP A 18 5.59 -25.46 -4.96
C TRP A 18 6.83 -24.90 -4.29
N GLY A 19 7.65 -24.12 -5.00
CA GLY A 19 8.92 -23.60 -4.49
C GLY A 19 8.81 -22.57 -3.37
N TRP A 20 7.77 -21.72 -3.36
CA TRP A 20 7.56 -20.78 -2.25
C TRP A 20 7.01 -21.43 -0.98
N PRO A 21 6.05 -22.38 -1.04
CA PRO A 21 5.70 -23.22 0.11
C PRO A 21 6.86 -24.08 0.61
N LEU A 22 7.70 -24.63 -0.29
CA LEU A 22 8.88 -25.43 0.08
C LEU A 22 10.02 -24.57 0.61
N ALA A 23 10.26 -23.37 0.08
CA ALA A 23 11.22 -22.41 0.63
C ALA A 23 10.74 -21.87 1.98
N ALA A 24 9.44 -21.59 2.12
CA ALA A 24 8.84 -21.28 3.41
C ALA A 24 8.90 -22.46 4.39
N ALA A 25 8.86 -23.72 3.93
CA ALA A 25 9.05 -24.91 4.77
C ALA A 25 10.54 -25.20 5.09
N LEU A 26 11.46 -24.91 4.16
CA LEU A 26 12.91 -25.06 4.31
C LEU A 26 13.51 -23.99 5.22
N PHE A 27 12.97 -22.76 5.21
CA PHE A 27 13.34 -21.69 6.14
C PHE A 27 12.42 -21.59 7.36
N GLY A 28 11.27 -22.26 7.34
CA GLY A 28 10.24 -22.27 8.36
C GLY A 28 10.01 -23.66 8.94
N SER A 29 11.03 -24.25 9.54
CA SER A 29 10.86 -25.37 10.45
C SER A 29 11.87 -25.33 11.60
N ARG A 30 11.69 -24.35 12.49
CA ARG A 30 11.81 -24.66 13.93
C ARG A 30 10.40 -24.77 14.49
N ALA A 31 9.65 -25.70 13.92
CA ALA A 31 8.47 -26.19 14.59
C ALA A 31 8.93 -26.83 15.90
N VAL A 32 8.32 -26.38 16.99
CA VAL A 32 8.58 -26.88 18.33
C VAL A 32 7.92 -28.27 18.40
N HIS A 33 8.66 -29.28 17.98
CA HIS A 33 8.18 -30.65 17.96
C HIS A 33 8.38 -31.36 19.31
N ASP A 34 9.33 -30.87 20.12
CA ASP A 34 9.67 -31.45 21.42
C ASP A 34 9.30 -30.53 22.59
N LYS A 35 8.82 -31.17 23.68
CA LYS A 35 8.50 -30.53 24.97
C LYS A 35 9.66 -29.67 25.48
N THR A 36 10.90 -30.13 25.30
CA THR A 36 12.12 -29.44 25.71
C THR A 36 12.35 -28.14 24.93
N SER A 37 12.05 -28.16 23.63
CA SER A 37 12.13 -26.98 22.75
C SER A 37 11.03 -25.96 23.09
N ALA A 38 9.84 -26.44 23.48
CA ALA A 38 8.73 -25.59 23.91
C ALA A 38 9.07 -24.83 25.21
N LEU A 39 9.59 -25.56 26.19
CA LEU A 39 10.02 -24.99 27.47
C LEU A 39 11.17 -24.00 27.29
N GLY A 40 12.11 -24.28 26.38
CA GLY A 40 13.19 -23.34 26.03
C GLY A 40 12.64 -22.01 25.48
N ARG A 41 11.65 -22.08 24.59
CA ARG A 41 11.02 -20.90 23.98
C ARG A 41 10.20 -20.09 24.99
N ILE A 42 9.51 -20.76 25.92
CA ILE A 42 8.78 -20.12 27.01
C ILE A 42 9.76 -19.40 27.95
N ALA A 43 10.87 -20.03 28.31
CA ALA A 43 11.90 -19.41 29.15
C ALA A 43 12.56 -18.19 28.48
N GLU A 44 12.77 -18.24 27.16
CA GLU A 44 13.29 -17.11 26.38
C GLU A 44 12.32 -15.93 26.36
N LEU A 45 11.03 -16.17 26.12
CA LEU A 45 9.97 -15.16 26.20
C LEU A 45 9.86 -14.55 27.60
N MET A 46 9.95 -15.37 28.64
CA MET A 46 9.92 -14.91 30.03
C MET A 46 11.09 -13.98 30.35
N ARG A 47 12.32 -14.33 29.94
CA ARG A 47 13.49 -13.47 30.13
C ARG A 47 13.42 -12.19 29.32
N ALA A 48 12.95 -12.26 28.08
CA ALA A 48 12.90 -11.12 27.18
C ALA A 48 11.90 -10.04 27.65
N HIS A 49 10.89 -10.42 28.44
CA HIS A 49 9.81 -9.53 28.87
C HIS A 49 9.73 -9.41 30.40
N ASP A 50 10.76 -9.88 31.11
CA ASP A 50 10.88 -9.84 32.57
C ASP A 50 9.69 -10.50 33.30
N ILE A 51 9.13 -11.55 32.70
CA ILE A 51 7.95 -12.26 33.21
C ILE A 51 8.42 -13.33 34.19
N SER A 52 7.90 -13.29 35.41
CA SER A 52 8.21 -14.28 36.44
C SER A 52 7.40 -15.57 36.25
N PRO A 53 7.91 -16.73 36.69
CA PRO A 53 7.15 -17.99 36.68
C PRO A 53 5.84 -17.92 37.47
N ALA A 54 5.80 -17.09 38.52
CA ALA A 54 4.62 -16.90 39.36
C ALA A 54 3.48 -16.19 38.61
N GLU A 55 3.82 -15.21 37.76
CA GLU A 55 2.84 -14.47 36.94
C GLU A 55 2.22 -15.37 35.87
N VAL A 56 3.03 -16.21 35.20
CA VAL A 56 2.53 -17.18 34.22
C VAL A 56 1.61 -18.20 34.90
N ALA A 57 1.97 -18.67 36.10
CA ALA A 57 1.15 -19.60 36.87
C ALA A 57 -0.17 -18.96 37.35
N ALA A 58 -0.14 -17.68 37.73
CA ALA A 58 -1.33 -16.92 38.12
C ALA A 58 -2.30 -16.77 36.94
N VAL A 59 -1.80 -16.36 35.77
CA VAL A 59 -2.60 -16.22 34.53
C VAL A 59 -3.09 -17.57 34.01
N TYR A 60 -2.32 -18.65 34.16
CA TYR A 60 -2.74 -20.00 33.78
C TYR A 60 -3.87 -20.53 34.67
N ARG A 61 -3.85 -20.21 35.98
CA ARG A 61 -4.93 -20.57 36.91
C ARG A 61 -6.17 -19.70 36.76
N ASP A 62 -5.99 -18.41 36.49
CA ASP A 62 -7.07 -17.46 36.29
C ASP A 62 -6.84 -16.62 35.01
N PRO A 63 -7.35 -17.09 33.85
CA PRO A 63 -7.23 -16.38 32.58
C PRO A 63 -7.91 -15.01 32.56
N THR A 64 -8.78 -14.71 33.54
CA THR A 64 -9.50 -13.44 33.60
C THR A 64 -8.62 -12.27 34.05
N LEU A 65 -7.45 -12.54 34.63
CA LEU A 65 -6.42 -11.55 34.98
C LEU A 65 -5.87 -10.77 33.77
N LEU A 66 -5.90 -11.38 32.58
CA LEU A 66 -5.55 -10.71 31.31
C LEU A 66 -6.69 -9.84 30.77
N ALA A 67 -7.94 -10.18 31.10
CA ALA A 67 -9.12 -9.48 30.61
C ALA A 67 -9.37 -8.15 31.36
N THR A 68 -8.87 -8.02 32.59
CA THR A 68 -9.00 -6.82 33.43
C THR A 68 -7.95 -5.75 33.14
N THR A 69 -6.83 -6.10 32.50
CA THR A 69 -5.70 -5.19 32.23
C THR A 69 -5.53 -4.80 30.76
N ALA A 70 -6.19 -5.48 29.81
CA ALA A 70 -6.22 -5.01 28.43
C ALA A 70 -7.03 -3.71 28.35
N PRO A 71 -6.44 -2.56 27.94
CA PRO A 71 -7.20 -1.34 27.77
C PRO A 71 -8.23 -1.59 26.66
N LYS A 72 -9.50 -1.74 27.06
CA LYS A 72 -10.64 -1.61 26.15
C LYS A 72 -10.51 -0.21 25.55
N ARG A 73 -9.95 -0.10 24.33
CA ARG A 73 -9.91 1.16 23.58
C ARG A 73 -11.33 1.70 23.58
N SER A 74 -11.53 2.78 24.34
CA SER A 74 -12.87 3.26 24.62
C SER A 74 -13.49 3.72 23.30
N SER A 75 -14.78 3.50 23.12
CA SER A 75 -15.51 4.01 21.95
C SER A 75 -15.26 5.51 21.73
N GLY A 76 -14.99 6.26 22.82
CA GLY A 76 -14.58 7.67 22.78
C GLY A 76 -13.22 7.93 22.12
N GLU A 77 -12.26 7.03 22.21
CA GLU A 77 -10.94 7.18 21.60
C GLU A 77 -10.98 6.94 20.08
N ILE A 78 -11.82 5.98 19.65
CA ILE A 78 -12.11 5.73 18.24
C ILE A 78 -12.88 6.90 17.63
N ALA A 79 -13.92 7.39 18.34
CA ALA A 79 -14.68 8.56 17.91
C ALA A 79 -13.80 9.81 17.79
N ARG A 80 -12.96 10.09 18.81
CA ARG A 80 -11.99 11.19 18.78
C ARG A 80 -11.06 11.11 17.58
N THR A 81 -10.52 9.92 17.31
CA THR A 81 -9.62 9.68 16.18
C THR A 81 -10.34 9.89 14.84
N LEU A 82 -11.57 9.39 14.71
CA LEU A 82 -12.41 9.61 13.54
C LEU A 82 -12.72 11.09 13.31
N PHE A 83 -13.10 11.83 14.35
CA PHE A 83 -13.38 13.27 14.24
C PHE A 83 -12.13 14.08 13.86
N ILE A 84 -10.95 13.70 14.35
CA ILE A 84 -9.69 14.35 13.95
C ILE A 84 -9.39 14.09 12.46
N TYR A 85 -9.49 12.85 12.00
CA TYR A 85 -9.26 12.54 10.59
C TYR A 85 -10.30 13.18 9.67
N LEU A 86 -11.57 13.14 10.05
CA LEU A 86 -12.66 13.76 9.29
C LEU A 86 -12.50 15.28 9.22
N GLY A 87 -12.15 15.92 10.33
CA GLY A 87 -11.83 17.35 10.38
C GLY A 87 -10.63 17.71 9.51
N ALA A 88 -9.55 16.93 9.56
CA ALA A 88 -8.38 17.13 8.70
C ALA A 88 -8.71 17.00 7.21
N ILE A 89 -9.53 16.02 6.83
CA ILE A 89 -10.01 15.84 5.45
C ILE A 89 -10.85 17.04 5.01
N PHE A 90 -11.77 17.53 5.84
CA PHE A 90 -12.57 18.70 5.49
C PHE A 90 -11.74 19.98 5.35
N ILE A 91 -10.74 20.19 6.21
CA ILE A 91 -9.81 21.32 6.08
C ILE A 91 -9.03 21.21 4.76
N LEU A 92 -8.48 20.03 4.46
CA LEU A 92 -7.72 19.80 3.24
C LEU A 92 -8.58 19.99 1.98
N ALA A 93 -9.80 19.45 2.00
CA ALA A 93 -10.77 19.60 0.93
C ALA A 93 -11.20 21.06 0.76
N GLY A 94 -11.51 21.77 1.84
CA GLY A 94 -11.89 23.18 1.81
C GLY A 94 -10.79 24.08 1.26
N ILE A 95 -9.54 23.90 1.71
CA ILE A 95 -8.38 24.61 1.18
C ILE A 95 -8.19 24.27 -0.31
N GLY A 96 -8.27 22.99 -0.69
CA GLY A 96 -8.15 22.55 -2.08
C GLY A 96 -9.21 23.14 -3.00
N THR A 97 -10.48 23.14 -2.58
CA THR A 97 -11.59 23.72 -3.33
C THR A 97 -11.45 25.25 -3.42
N TYR A 98 -11.06 25.92 -2.34
CA TYR A 98 -10.80 27.36 -2.35
C TYR A 98 -9.69 27.72 -3.35
N ILE A 99 -8.55 27.02 -3.30
CA ILE A 99 -7.46 27.20 -4.25
C ILE A 99 -7.97 26.96 -5.67
N GLY A 100 -8.71 25.88 -5.93
CA GLY A 100 -9.25 25.58 -7.26
C GLY A 100 -10.24 26.63 -7.80
N MET A 101 -11.14 27.15 -6.96
CA MET A 101 -12.11 28.19 -7.35
C MET A 101 -11.44 29.51 -7.71
N PHE A 102 -10.39 29.88 -6.97
CA PHE A 102 -9.67 31.13 -7.21
C PHE A 102 -8.48 30.97 -8.16
N TRP A 103 -8.05 29.75 -8.46
CA TRP A 103 -6.87 29.44 -9.28
C TRP A 103 -6.87 30.22 -10.59
N ASN A 104 -7.98 30.11 -11.35
CA ASN A 104 -8.12 30.77 -12.65
C ASN A 104 -8.18 32.30 -12.58
N ARG A 105 -8.52 32.85 -11.41
CA ARG A 105 -8.55 34.30 -11.16
C ARG A 105 -7.20 34.83 -10.67
N MET A 106 -6.33 33.97 -10.16
CA MET A 106 -4.97 34.36 -9.79
C MET A 106 -4.13 34.56 -11.06
N GLY A 107 -3.42 35.68 -11.13
CA GLY A 107 -2.38 35.87 -12.13
C GLY A 107 -1.22 34.89 -11.95
N SER A 108 -0.46 34.67 -13.03
CA SER A 108 0.65 33.71 -13.10
C SER A 108 1.64 33.84 -11.93
N VAL A 109 2.11 35.06 -11.64
CA VAL A 109 3.02 35.36 -10.52
C VAL A 109 2.43 34.93 -9.18
N MET A 110 1.13 35.16 -8.96
CA MET A 110 0.50 34.84 -7.68
C MET A 110 0.39 33.33 -7.47
N ARG A 111 0.12 32.55 -8.52
CA ARG A 111 0.12 31.08 -8.45
C ARG A 111 1.49 30.54 -8.10
N ILE A 112 2.54 31.09 -8.72
CA ILE A 112 3.93 30.72 -8.42
C ILE A 112 4.26 31.04 -6.95
N VAL A 113 3.92 32.25 -6.47
CA VAL A 113 4.21 32.67 -5.09
C VAL A 113 3.46 31.83 -4.06
N VAL A 114 2.17 31.55 -4.27
CA VAL A 114 1.34 30.76 -3.33
C VAL A 114 1.76 29.29 -3.28
N THR A 115 2.36 28.75 -4.34
CA THR A 115 2.78 27.34 -4.37
C THR A 115 4.27 27.21 -4.04
N LEU A 116 5.13 27.69 -4.93
CA LEU A 116 6.58 27.59 -4.79
C LEU A 116 7.09 28.44 -3.62
N GLY A 117 6.56 29.66 -3.44
CA GLY A 117 6.95 30.54 -2.32
C GLY A 117 6.60 29.94 -0.95
N VAL A 118 5.42 29.35 -0.80
CA VAL A 118 5.04 28.61 0.42
C VAL A 118 5.93 27.39 0.62
N GLY A 119 6.29 26.67 -0.45
CA GLY A 119 7.25 25.56 -0.40
C GLY A 119 8.61 25.98 0.17
N TYR A 120 9.16 27.12 -0.28
CA TYR A 120 10.41 27.65 0.26
C TYR A 120 10.29 28.18 1.69
N ALA A 121 9.16 28.79 2.06
CA ALA A 121 8.91 29.19 3.44
C ALA A 121 8.89 27.98 4.39
N LEU A 122 8.22 26.89 4.00
CA LEU A 122 8.21 25.63 4.75
C LEU A 122 9.62 25.02 4.84
N LEU A 123 10.41 25.12 3.77
CA LEU A 123 11.80 24.67 3.78
C LEU A 123 12.65 25.41 4.82
N VAL A 124 12.53 26.74 4.91
CA VAL A 124 13.26 27.52 5.92
C VAL A 124 12.89 27.05 7.33
N VAL A 125 11.60 26.84 7.60
CA VAL A 125 11.14 26.31 8.88
C VAL A 125 11.66 24.89 9.12
N LEU A 126 11.72 24.04 8.08
CA LEU A 126 12.23 22.68 8.16
C LEU A 126 13.72 22.66 8.53
N VAL A 127 14.52 23.46 7.86
CA VAL A 127 15.97 23.58 8.12
C VAL A 127 16.21 24.05 9.55
N SER A 128 15.47 25.06 10.02
CA SER A 128 15.53 25.53 11.41
C SER A 128 15.15 24.44 12.41
N ALA A 129 14.07 23.69 12.14
CA ALA A 129 13.61 22.59 13.01
C ALA A 129 14.63 21.42 13.05
N LEU A 130 15.25 21.11 11.91
CA LEU A 130 16.31 20.10 11.81
C LEU A 130 17.59 20.52 12.54
N HIS A 131 17.92 21.82 12.52
CA HIS A 131 19.13 22.35 13.17
C HIS A 131 18.98 22.41 14.69
N GLU A 132 17.88 22.99 15.22
CA GLU A 132 17.72 23.18 16.66
C GLU A 132 17.37 21.89 17.41
N ARG A 133 16.93 20.83 16.72
CA ARG A 133 16.45 19.55 17.29
C ARG A 133 15.37 19.66 18.38
N LYS A 134 14.84 20.86 18.66
CA LYS A 134 13.82 21.12 19.70
C LYS A 134 12.46 20.50 19.40
N PHE A 135 12.14 20.23 18.13
CA PHE A 135 10.82 19.76 17.70
C PHE A 135 10.87 18.49 16.83
N PRO A 136 11.34 17.35 17.34
CA PRO A 136 11.52 16.13 16.55
C PRO A 136 10.20 15.58 15.97
N ARG A 137 9.08 15.82 16.65
CA ARG A 137 7.74 15.39 16.19
C ARG A 137 7.24 16.18 14.97
N LEU A 138 7.76 17.38 14.72
CA LEU A 138 7.38 18.21 13.58
C LEU A 138 8.19 17.90 12.32
N VAL A 139 9.36 17.26 12.46
CA VAL A 139 10.27 16.99 11.33
C VAL A 139 9.59 16.14 10.25
N LEU A 140 8.90 15.05 10.63
CA LEU A 140 8.20 14.19 9.68
C LEU A 140 7.12 14.95 8.87
N PRO A 141 6.08 15.53 9.51
CA PRO A 141 5.02 16.20 8.76
C PRO A 141 5.55 17.40 7.96
N LEU A 142 6.54 18.13 8.50
CA LEU A 142 7.12 19.29 7.82
C LEU A 142 7.98 18.88 6.62
N THR A 143 8.72 17.78 6.69
CA THR A 143 9.48 17.24 5.55
C THR A 143 8.54 16.84 4.42
N LEU A 144 7.47 16.12 4.74
CA LEU A 144 6.48 15.69 3.74
C LEU A 144 5.74 16.89 3.12
N ALA A 145 5.31 17.86 3.94
CA ALA A 145 4.67 19.08 3.47
C ALA A 145 5.61 19.90 2.56
N THR A 146 6.87 20.04 2.94
CA THR A 146 7.89 20.75 2.16
C THR A 146 8.14 20.05 0.82
N ALA A 147 8.35 18.73 0.83
CA ALA A 147 8.55 17.95 -0.38
C ALA A 147 7.35 18.07 -1.33
N PHE A 148 6.12 17.97 -0.81
CA PHE A 148 4.91 18.08 -1.61
C PHE A 148 4.71 19.50 -2.19
N MET A 149 4.85 20.54 -1.37
CA MET A 149 4.64 21.93 -1.82
C MET A 149 5.71 22.38 -2.80
N LEU A 150 6.99 22.07 -2.57
CA LEU A 150 8.06 22.41 -3.51
C LEU A 150 7.88 21.69 -4.84
N THR A 151 7.54 20.38 -4.83
CA THR A 151 7.33 19.61 -6.06
C THR A 151 6.19 20.22 -6.88
N ASN A 152 5.03 20.47 -6.27
CA ASN A 152 3.90 21.11 -6.96
C ASN A 152 4.24 22.52 -7.42
N GLY A 153 4.92 23.31 -6.59
CA GLY A 153 5.35 24.67 -6.93
C GLY A 153 6.27 24.71 -8.15
N TRP A 154 7.18 23.76 -8.29
CA TRP A 154 8.02 23.65 -9.47
C TRP A 154 7.24 23.27 -10.73
N PHE A 155 6.26 22.36 -10.63
CA PHE A 155 5.36 22.07 -11.75
C PHE A 155 4.55 23.29 -12.18
N VAL A 156 4.00 24.04 -11.22
CA VAL A 156 3.27 25.28 -11.48
C VAL A 156 4.19 26.32 -12.13
N PHE A 157 5.40 26.50 -11.59
CA PHE A 157 6.38 27.41 -12.16
C PHE A 157 6.68 27.10 -13.63
N ILE A 158 6.96 25.83 -13.95
CA ILE A 158 7.25 25.43 -15.33
C ILE A 158 6.02 25.65 -16.24
N HIS A 159 4.83 25.27 -15.78
CA HIS A 159 3.60 25.44 -16.55
C HIS A 159 3.31 26.92 -16.87
N GLU A 160 3.54 27.80 -15.90
CA GLU A 160 3.30 29.23 -16.01
C GLU A 160 4.37 29.95 -16.86
N LEU A 161 5.65 29.55 -16.76
CA LEU A 161 6.74 30.16 -17.53
C LEU A 161 6.82 29.64 -18.98
N PHE A 162 6.45 28.38 -19.19
CA PHE A 162 6.52 27.68 -20.47
C PHE A 162 5.16 27.14 -20.91
N PRO A 163 4.15 28.00 -21.12
CA PRO A 163 2.78 27.56 -21.43
C PRO A 163 2.64 26.85 -22.80
N ARG A 164 3.66 26.91 -23.66
CA ARG A 164 3.72 26.19 -24.94
C ARG A 164 4.50 24.87 -24.88
N GLY A 165 5.04 24.50 -23.72
CA GLY A 165 5.71 23.22 -23.52
C GLY A 165 4.70 22.09 -23.59
N ASN A 166 4.79 21.23 -24.61
CA ASN A 166 3.90 20.08 -24.76
C ASN A 166 4.45 18.79 -24.12
N ASP A 167 5.67 18.84 -23.59
CA ASP A 167 6.36 17.66 -23.07
C ASP A 167 6.37 17.63 -21.54
N TRP A 168 5.37 16.96 -20.97
CA TRP A 168 5.24 16.77 -19.53
C TRP A 168 6.37 15.90 -18.97
N ARG A 169 7.00 15.04 -19.79
CA ARG A 169 8.08 14.14 -19.35
C ARG A 169 9.33 14.95 -18.99
N LEU A 170 9.70 15.92 -19.83
CA LEU A 170 10.82 16.82 -19.56
C LEU A 170 10.59 17.67 -18.31
N ALA A 171 9.38 18.17 -18.12
CA ALA A 171 9.00 18.90 -16.91
C ALA A 171 9.14 17.99 -15.67
N ALA A 172 8.57 16.78 -15.70
CA ALA A 172 8.66 15.84 -14.59
C ALA A 172 10.11 15.40 -14.30
N LEU A 173 10.92 15.18 -15.33
CA LEU A 173 12.34 14.85 -15.20
C LEU A 173 13.11 15.98 -14.49
N ALA A 174 12.91 17.23 -14.93
CA ALA A 174 13.56 18.38 -14.30
C ALA A 174 13.13 18.56 -12.83
N VAL A 175 11.83 18.42 -12.54
CA VAL A 175 11.30 18.54 -11.17
C VAL A 175 11.81 17.43 -10.27
N PHE A 176 11.73 16.16 -10.70
CA PHE A 176 12.22 15.04 -9.88
C PHE A 176 13.74 15.08 -9.72
N GLY A 177 14.50 15.48 -10.75
CA GLY A 177 15.94 15.63 -10.66
C GLY A 177 16.36 16.72 -9.67
N THR A 178 15.75 17.90 -9.76
CA THR A 178 16.00 19.01 -8.81
C THR A 178 15.62 18.63 -7.38
N MET A 179 14.47 17.98 -7.18
CA MET A 179 14.05 17.51 -5.86
C MET A 179 14.91 16.36 -5.31
N ALA A 180 15.41 15.47 -6.16
CA ALA A 180 16.35 14.42 -5.76
C ALA A 180 17.66 15.01 -5.24
N ILE A 181 18.23 15.99 -5.95
CA ILE A 181 19.42 16.72 -5.50
C ILE A 181 19.14 17.45 -4.20
N HIS A 182 18.03 18.18 -4.12
CA HIS A 182 17.64 18.95 -2.95
C HIS A 182 17.51 18.06 -1.70
N GLN A 183 16.73 17.00 -1.78
CA GLN A 183 16.52 16.07 -0.66
C GLN A 183 17.79 15.28 -0.33
N GLY A 184 18.60 14.94 -1.33
CA GLY A 184 19.89 14.28 -1.14
C GLY A 184 20.89 15.16 -0.36
N LEU A 185 20.94 16.46 -0.65
CA LEU A 185 21.80 17.42 0.08
C LEU A 185 21.34 17.57 1.54
N LEU A 186 20.03 17.73 1.77
CA LEU A 186 19.49 17.78 3.12
C LEU A 186 19.74 16.48 3.89
N PHE A 187 19.55 15.34 3.24
CA PHE A 187 19.85 14.04 3.85
C PHE A 187 21.33 13.92 4.23
N ARG A 188 22.26 14.34 3.35
CA ARG A 188 23.69 14.32 3.64
C ARG A 188 24.05 15.15 4.87
N GLN A 189 23.37 16.27 5.09
CA GLN A 189 23.66 17.18 6.21
C GLN A 189 23.00 16.74 7.53
N TYR A 190 21.78 16.22 7.49
CA TYR A 190 20.98 15.95 8.69
C TYR A 190 20.74 14.46 8.99
N ALA A 191 21.07 13.56 8.06
CA ALA A 191 21.00 12.09 8.18
C ALA A 191 19.65 11.51 8.64
N SER A 192 18.54 12.21 8.41
CA SER A 192 17.19 11.78 8.79
C SER A 192 16.63 10.70 7.85
N SER A 193 16.02 9.65 8.40
CA SER A 193 15.40 8.57 7.62
C SER A 193 14.25 9.05 6.72
N VAL A 194 13.55 10.12 7.12
CA VAL A 194 12.47 10.71 6.31
C VAL A 194 13.03 11.38 5.07
N LEU A 195 14.15 12.10 5.21
CA LEU A 195 14.85 12.73 4.10
C LEU A 195 15.41 11.68 3.13
N ALA A 196 15.97 10.59 3.67
CA ALA A 196 16.44 9.45 2.87
C ALA A 196 15.29 8.83 2.05
N PHE A 197 14.14 8.61 2.68
CA PHE A 197 12.95 8.09 2.00
C PHE A 197 12.48 9.03 0.89
N THR A 198 12.30 10.32 1.17
CA THR A 198 11.86 11.29 0.16
C THR A 198 12.88 11.44 -0.96
N ALA A 199 14.18 11.41 -0.66
CA ALA A 199 15.24 11.45 -1.67
C ALA A 199 15.16 10.22 -2.59
N LEU A 200 15.00 9.02 -2.03
CA LEU A 200 14.81 7.80 -2.82
C LEU A 200 13.57 7.89 -3.71
N CYS A 201 12.43 8.38 -3.20
CA CYS A 201 11.24 8.58 -4.02
C CYS A 201 11.51 9.49 -5.24
N PHE A 202 12.23 10.61 -5.06
CA PHE A 202 12.56 11.50 -6.18
C PHE A 202 13.61 10.93 -7.12
N VAL A 203 14.62 10.22 -6.61
CA VAL A 203 15.60 9.53 -7.46
C VAL A 203 14.91 8.49 -8.34
N TYR A 204 14.04 7.66 -7.76
CA TYR A 204 13.32 6.65 -8.52
C TYR A 204 12.25 7.24 -9.44
N GLY A 205 11.61 8.35 -9.06
CA GLY A 205 10.74 9.12 -9.95
C GLY A 205 11.50 9.68 -11.16
N PHE A 206 12.70 10.24 -10.93
CA PHE A 206 13.58 10.73 -11.99
C PHE A 206 14.01 9.60 -12.93
N LEU A 207 14.46 8.46 -12.39
CA LEU A 207 14.86 7.31 -13.19
C LEU A 207 13.68 6.73 -13.99
N ALA A 208 12.48 6.67 -13.39
CA ALA A 208 11.28 6.19 -14.08
C ALA A 208 10.92 7.07 -15.28
N VAL A 209 10.90 8.40 -15.10
CA VAL A 209 10.63 9.34 -16.20
C VAL A 209 11.76 9.32 -17.23
N GLY A 210 13.01 9.17 -16.80
CA GLY A 210 14.16 9.05 -17.71
C GLY A 210 14.09 7.81 -18.59
N LEU A 211 13.67 6.67 -18.03
CA LEU A 211 13.44 5.44 -18.80
C LEU A 211 12.26 5.58 -19.76
N ASP A 212 11.19 6.27 -19.34
CA ASP A 212 10.04 6.59 -20.22
C ASP A 212 10.44 7.52 -21.38
N LEU A 213 11.35 8.47 -21.16
CA LEU A 213 11.93 9.33 -22.22
C LEU A 213 12.85 8.59 -23.19
N LEU A 214 13.47 7.50 -22.74
CA LEU A 214 14.26 6.61 -23.58
C LEU A 214 13.40 5.57 -24.31
N ASP A 215 12.06 5.71 -24.23
CA ASP A 215 11.06 4.79 -24.76
C ASP A 215 11.29 3.33 -24.30
N VAL A 216 11.82 3.15 -23.08
CA VAL A 216 11.96 1.84 -22.45
C VAL A 216 10.57 1.35 -22.03
N PRO A 217 10.13 0.16 -22.46
CA PRO A 217 8.80 -0.34 -22.12
C PRO A 217 8.59 -0.44 -20.60
N ALA A 218 7.40 -0.08 -20.13
CA ALA A 218 7.07 0.07 -18.71
C ALA A 218 7.50 -1.12 -17.84
N GLY A 219 7.29 -2.38 -18.27
CA GLY A 219 7.76 -3.51 -17.46
C GLY A 219 9.27 -3.71 -17.42
N PHE A 220 10.04 -3.23 -18.42
CA PHE A 220 11.50 -3.30 -18.38
C PHE A 220 12.00 -2.23 -17.43
N SER A 221 11.39 -1.05 -17.47
CA SER A 221 11.59 0.00 -16.49
C SER A 221 11.30 -0.51 -15.07
N ALA A 222 10.17 -1.19 -14.87
CA ALA A 222 9.80 -1.77 -13.57
C ALA A 222 10.77 -2.87 -13.10
N LEU A 223 11.25 -3.74 -14.00
CA LEU A 223 12.29 -4.74 -13.69
C LEU A 223 13.60 -4.08 -13.24
N VAL A 224 14.10 -3.11 -14.00
CA VAL A 224 15.36 -2.42 -13.72
C VAL A 224 15.27 -1.61 -12.43
N LEU A 225 14.17 -0.86 -12.24
CA LEU A 225 13.95 -0.09 -11.02
C LEU A 225 13.75 -1.00 -9.81
N GLY A 226 12.98 -2.09 -9.94
CA GLY A 226 12.80 -3.08 -8.89
C GLY A 226 14.11 -3.75 -8.50
N ALA A 227 14.88 -4.24 -9.48
CA ALA A 227 16.18 -4.88 -9.22
C ALA A 227 17.20 -3.92 -8.59
N SER A 228 17.28 -2.68 -9.08
CA SER A 228 18.15 -1.67 -8.47
C SER A 228 17.72 -1.35 -7.03
N LEU A 229 16.41 -1.29 -6.75
CA LEU A 229 15.91 -0.99 -5.41
C LEU A 229 16.14 -2.15 -4.43
N LEU A 230 16.20 -3.40 -4.91
CA LEU A 230 16.64 -4.55 -4.08
C LEU A 230 18.09 -4.39 -3.62
N LEU A 231 18.98 -3.92 -4.50
CA LEU A 231 20.38 -3.66 -4.16
C LEU A 231 20.51 -2.47 -3.20
N VAL A 232 19.70 -1.44 -3.38
CA VAL A 232 19.65 -0.31 -2.44
C VAL A 232 19.11 -0.77 -1.08
N ALA A 233 18.07 -1.60 -1.06
CA ALA A 233 17.48 -2.14 0.17
C ALA A 233 18.48 -2.99 0.98
N SER A 234 19.28 -3.82 0.31
CA SER A 234 20.34 -4.58 0.98
C SER A 234 21.45 -3.69 1.52
N GLY A 235 21.82 -2.62 0.79
CA GLY A 235 22.72 -1.59 1.29
C GLY A 235 22.16 -0.84 2.52
N LEU A 236 20.85 -0.63 2.58
CA LEU A 236 20.18 0.03 3.70
C LEU A 236 20.20 -0.81 4.97
N GLU A 237 20.27 -2.14 4.90
CA GLU A 237 20.31 -3.01 6.09
C GLU A 237 21.54 -2.75 6.96
N GLY A 238 22.68 -2.45 6.33
CA GLY A 238 23.94 -2.09 7.01
C GLY A 238 24.03 -0.62 7.40
N SER A 239 23.02 0.19 7.07
CA SER A 239 23.05 1.65 7.28
C SER A 239 22.30 2.08 8.56
N PRO A 240 22.51 3.31 9.05
CA PRO A 240 21.70 3.90 10.13
C PRO A 240 20.21 3.97 9.80
N GLN A 241 19.83 3.91 8.51
CA GLN A 241 18.45 3.96 8.02
C GLN A 241 17.84 2.57 7.81
N ARG A 242 18.30 1.54 8.53
CA ARG A 242 17.80 0.15 8.44
C ARG A 242 16.28 0.01 8.50
N SER A 243 15.58 0.87 9.23
CA SER A 243 14.11 0.86 9.29
C SER A 243 13.43 1.04 7.92
N LEU A 244 14.14 1.60 6.94
CA LEU A 244 13.66 1.81 5.59
C LEU A 244 13.85 0.58 4.68
N ALA A 245 14.78 -0.31 5.02
CA ALA A 245 15.10 -1.48 4.20
C ALA A 245 13.87 -2.37 3.95
N GLU A 246 13.07 -2.62 4.99
CA GLU A 246 11.84 -3.43 4.88
C GLU A 246 10.84 -2.83 3.87
N PHE A 247 10.64 -1.52 3.91
CA PHE A 247 9.78 -0.81 2.94
C PHE A 247 10.37 -0.82 1.53
N ALA A 248 11.68 -0.62 1.41
CA ALA A 248 12.38 -0.64 0.13
C ALA A 248 12.29 -2.02 -0.53
N TYR A 249 12.47 -3.11 0.22
CA TYR A 249 12.29 -4.47 -0.29
C TYR A 249 10.87 -4.71 -0.80
N LEU A 250 9.85 -4.26 -0.08
CA LEU A 250 8.46 -4.44 -0.50
C LEU A 250 8.20 -3.77 -1.85
N ILE A 251 8.58 -2.49 -2.00
CA ILE A 251 8.40 -1.74 -3.23
C ILE A 251 9.21 -2.36 -4.37
N ALA A 252 10.44 -2.75 -4.09
CA ALA A 252 11.34 -3.39 -5.05
C ALA A 252 10.76 -4.70 -5.59
N LEU A 253 10.23 -5.55 -4.69
CA LEU A 253 9.59 -6.80 -5.08
C LEU A 253 8.32 -6.56 -5.89
N CYS A 254 7.50 -5.56 -5.53
CA CYS A 254 6.31 -5.18 -6.29
C CYS A 254 6.66 -4.75 -7.71
N TRP A 255 7.64 -3.86 -7.89
CA TRP A 255 8.08 -3.41 -9.21
C TRP A 255 8.76 -4.50 -10.02
N PHE A 256 9.64 -5.28 -9.39
CA PHE A 256 10.32 -6.37 -10.07
C PHE A 256 9.32 -7.44 -10.56
N ASN A 257 8.37 -7.84 -9.71
CA ASN A 257 7.32 -8.78 -10.12
C ASN A 257 6.42 -8.15 -11.19
N ALA A 258 5.94 -6.92 -11.02
CA ALA A 258 5.09 -6.27 -12.02
C ALA A 258 5.78 -6.23 -13.39
N GLY A 259 7.07 -5.91 -13.45
CA GLY A 259 7.84 -5.92 -14.67
C GLY A 259 8.07 -7.30 -15.27
N LEU A 260 8.36 -8.31 -14.43
CA LEU A 260 8.50 -9.70 -14.88
C LEU A 260 7.18 -10.22 -15.48
N PHE A 261 6.06 -9.92 -14.82
CA PHE A 261 4.74 -10.35 -15.24
C PHE A 261 4.27 -9.61 -16.50
N ASP A 262 4.56 -8.32 -16.66
CA ASP A 262 4.30 -7.58 -17.89
C ASP A 262 5.03 -8.23 -19.09
N ARG A 263 6.26 -8.71 -18.89
CA ARG A 263 7.00 -9.47 -19.92
C ARG A 263 6.40 -10.83 -20.22
N VAL A 264 5.97 -11.55 -19.19
CA VAL A 264 5.29 -12.84 -19.36
C VAL A 264 3.94 -12.65 -20.06
N ALA A 265 3.16 -11.63 -19.71
CA ALA A 265 1.86 -11.34 -20.33
C ALA A 265 1.97 -11.03 -21.82
N ILE A 266 2.94 -10.19 -22.21
CA ILE A 266 3.20 -9.85 -23.63
C ILE A 266 3.72 -11.07 -24.40
N ALA A 267 4.55 -11.91 -23.79
CA ALA A 267 5.07 -13.12 -24.41
C ALA A 267 4.05 -14.27 -24.49
N ALA A 268 3.08 -14.30 -23.56
CA ALA A 268 2.07 -15.35 -23.44
C ALA A 268 0.68 -14.95 -23.98
N ALA A 269 0.52 -13.74 -24.55
CA ALA A 269 -0.76 -13.18 -25.01
C ALA A 269 -1.87 -13.28 -23.94
N ALA A 270 -1.52 -13.07 -22.68
CA ALA A 270 -2.30 -13.51 -21.54
C ALA A 270 -2.51 -12.37 -20.52
N ASP A 271 -3.76 -11.91 -20.35
CA ASP A 271 -4.20 -10.89 -19.37
C ASP A 271 -4.07 -11.34 -17.89
N TRP A 272 -3.42 -12.47 -17.64
CA TRP A 272 -3.34 -13.16 -16.35
C TRP A 272 -2.31 -12.57 -15.38
N ALA A 273 -1.48 -11.63 -15.83
CA ALA A 273 -0.36 -11.10 -15.04
C ALA A 273 -0.78 -10.51 -13.69
N ALA A 274 -1.74 -9.57 -13.68
CA ALA A 274 -2.19 -8.93 -12.46
C ALA A 274 -2.91 -9.93 -11.52
N LEU A 275 -3.65 -10.88 -12.10
CA LEU A 275 -4.34 -11.94 -11.35
C LEU A 275 -3.35 -12.85 -10.63
N LEU A 276 -2.36 -13.37 -11.35
CA LEU A 276 -1.37 -14.31 -10.81
C LEU A 276 -0.40 -13.62 -9.84
N THR A 277 -0.01 -12.37 -10.10
CA THR A 277 0.80 -11.58 -9.17
C THR A 277 0.05 -11.37 -7.86
N GLY A 278 -1.21 -10.94 -7.95
CA GLY A 278 -2.06 -10.73 -6.80
C GLY A 278 -2.27 -12.00 -5.97
N ALA A 279 -2.60 -13.12 -6.63
CA ALA A 279 -2.75 -14.43 -5.99
C ALA A 279 -1.46 -14.87 -5.27
N SER A 280 -0.30 -14.68 -5.90
CA SER A 280 1.01 -15.04 -5.32
C SER A 280 1.30 -14.22 -4.05
N VAL A 281 1.02 -12.91 -4.08
CA VAL A 281 1.18 -12.02 -2.91
C VAL A 281 0.22 -12.41 -1.79
N MET A 282 -1.02 -12.81 -2.11
CA MET A 282 -1.99 -13.30 -1.12
C MET A 282 -1.54 -14.61 -0.48
N SER A 283 -0.98 -15.55 -1.25
CA SER A 283 -0.44 -16.81 -0.74
C SER A 283 0.77 -16.58 0.19
N ALA A 284 1.66 -15.65 -0.16
CA ALA A 284 2.78 -15.24 0.71
C ALA A 284 2.26 -14.59 2.01
N ALA A 285 1.25 -13.72 1.91
CA ALA A 285 0.61 -13.10 3.06
C ALA A 285 -0.07 -14.12 4.00
N TYR A 286 -0.60 -15.22 3.44
CA TYR A 286 -1.17 -16.35 4.19
C TYR A 286 -0.11 -17.15 4.95
N GLY A 287 1.04 -17.42 4.33
CA GLY A 287 2.18 -18.05 5.03
C GLY A 287 2.62 -17.22 6.24
N LEU A 288 2.81 -15.91 6.04
CA LEU A 288 3.17 -14.98 7.12
C LEU A 288 2.09 -14.89 8.21
N HIS A 289 0.81 -14.99 7.83
CA HIS A 289 -0.30 -15.02 8.77
C HIS A 289 -0.26 -16.25 9.68
N LYS A 290 0.04 -17.43 9.11
CA LYS A 290 0.07 -18.71 9.82
C LYS A 290 1.24 -18.81 10.80
N ASP A 291 2.37 -18.18 10.48
CA ASP A 291 3.57 -18.20 11.33
C ASP A 291 3.55 -17.18 12.49
N GLY A 292 2.50 -16.34 12.58
CA GLY A 292 2.34 -15.34 13.65
C GLY A 292 3.37 -14.20 13.64
N ARG A 293 4.27 -14.15 12.64
CA ARG A 293 5.24 -13.08 12.46
C ARG A 293 4.60 -11.90 11.73
N GLN A 294 4.84 -10.69 12.27
CA GLN A 294 4.51 -9.41 11.64
C GLN A 294 3.08 -9.30 11.06
N LEU A 295 2.06 -9.36 11.94
CA LEU A 295 0.63 -9.24 11.58
C LEU A 295 0.30 -8.04 10.67
N ARG A 296 1.03 -6.93 10.80
CA ARG A 296 0.82 -5.73 9.97
C ARG A 296 1.21 -5.94 8.50
N LEU A 297 2.28 -6.69 8.23
CA LEU A 297 2.75 -7.01 6.88
C LEU A 297 1.84 -8.03 6.19
N SER A 298 1.33 -9.01 6.94
CA SER A 298 0.30 -9.93 6.44
C SER A 298 -0.97 -9.18 6.01
N GLY A 299 -1.43 -8.20 6.80
CA GLY A 299 -2.57 -7.35 6.43
C GLY A 299 -2.35 -6.53 5.15
N LEU A 300 -1.16 -5.93 4.99
CA LEU A 300 -0.81 -5.18 3.78
C LEU A 300 -0.64 -6.09 2.56
N GLY A 301 -0.04 -7.27 2.73
CA GLY A 301 0.08 -8.27 1.68
C GLY A 301 -1.29 -8.75 1.19
N TYR A 302 -2.24 -9.00 2.10
CA TYR A 302 -3.61 -9.31 1.69
C TYR A 302 -4.25 -8.16 0.93
N LEU A 303 -4.09 -6.90 1.37
CA LEU A 303 -4.69 -5.74 0.72
C LEU A 303 -4.16 -5.50 -0.70
N ILE A 304 -2.83 -5.49 -0.86
CA ILE A 304 -2.18 -5.22 -2.13
C ILE A 304 -2.36 -6.40 -3.08
N GLY A 305 -2.19 -7.62 -2.57
CA GLY A 305 -2.34 -8.85 -3.35
C GLY A 305 -3.77 -9.03 -3.86
N SER A 306 -4.79 -8.83 -3.02
CA SER A 306 -6.18 -8.95 -3.45
C SER A 306 -6.59 -7.85 -4.42
N ALA A 307 -6.15 -6.60 -4.22
CA ALA A 307 -6.44 -5.50 -5.14
C ALA A 307 -5.89 -5.78 -6.55
N LEU A 308 -4.65 -6.26 -6.63
CA LEU A 308 -4.03 -6.68 -7.90
C LEU A 308 -4.76 -7.89 -8.50
N ALA A 309 -5.10 -8.88 -7.68
CA ALA A 309 -5.79 -10.09 -8.13
C ALA A 309 -7.15 -9.76 -8.75
N TYR A 310 -7.94 -8.93 -8.08
CA TYR A 310 -9.24 -8.50 -8.57
C TYR A 310 -9.15 -7.62 -9.81
N SER A 311 -8.20 -6.68 -9.86
CA SER A 311 -7.97 -5.87 -11.06
C SER A 311 -7.67 -6.76 -12.27
N GLY A 312 -6.76 -7.74 -12.11
CA GLY A 312 -6.42 -8.66 -13.18
C GLY A 312 -7.57 -9.58 -13.58
N LEU A 313 -8.34 -10.10 -12.59
CA LEU A 313 -9.51 -10.92 -12.88
C LEU A 313 -10.60 -10.13 -13.62
N PHE A 314 -10.76 -8.86 -13.29
CA PHE A 314 -11.73 -7.99 -13.95
C PHE A 314 -11.33 -7.76 -15.41
N ASP A 315 -10.07 -7.40 -15.66
CA ASP A 315 -9.57 -7.17 -17.02
C ASP A 315 -9.66 -8.44 -17.89
N LEU A 316 -9.40 -9.62 -17.33
CA LEU A 316 -9.58 -10.91 -18.00
C LEU A 316 -11.03 -11.21 -18.41
N LEU A 317 -11.98 -10.87 -17.56
CA LEU A 317 -13.39 -11.22 -17.76
C LEU A 317 -14.16 -10.13 -18.51
N ARG A 318 -13.64 -8.90 -18.53
CA ARG A 318 -14.27 -7.75 -19.17
C ARG A 318 -14.43 -7.99 -20.67
N GLN A 319 -15.64 -7.71 -21.19
CA GLN A 319 -16.00 -7.92 -22.61
C GLN A 319 -16.04 -9.39 -23.07
N THR A 320 -15.97 -10.34 -22.15
CA THR A 320 -16.16 -11.78 -22.44
C THR A 320 -17.60 -12.21 -22.11
N PRO A 321 -18.14 -13.29 -22.71
CA PRO A 321 -19.48 -13.79 -22.38
C PRO A 321 -19.59 -14.32 -20.94
N VAL A 322 -18.45 -14.50 -20.25
CA VAL A 322 -18.36 -14.97 -18.87
C VAL A 322 -18.09 -13.83 -17.87
N GLU A 323 -18.31 -12.56 -18.25
CA GLU A 323 -18.13 -11.38 -17.39
C GLU A 323 -18.88 -11.51 -16.03
N LEU A 324 -20.04 -12.18 -16.01
CA LEU A 324 -20.82 -12.48 -14.81
C LEU A 324 -20.09 -13.37 -13.78
N LEU A 325 -19.10 -14.16 -14.22
CA LEU A 325 -18.31 -15.03 -13.34
C LEU A 325 -17.53 -14.22 -12.30
N TYR A 326 -17.18 -12.97 -12.61
CA TYR A 326 -16.49 -12.07 -11.68
C TYR A 326 -17.30 -11.86 -10.39
N PHE A 327 -18.63 -11.72 -10.52
CA PHE A 327 -19.53 -11.60 -9.38
C PHE A 327 -19.55 -12.89 -8.54
N ALA A 328 -19.59 -14.06 -9.18
CA ALA A 328 -19.55 -15.34 -8.47
C ALA A 328 -18.23 -15.54 -7.71
N VAL A 329 -17.09 -15.15 -8.29
CA VAL A 329 -15.77 -15.25 -7.65
C VAL A 329 -15.65 -14.28 -6.48
N THR A 330 -16.07 -13.02 -6.64
CA THR A 330 -16.06 -12.05 -5.52
C THR A 330 -16.99 -12.47 -4.38
N ALA A 331 -18.16 -13.05 -4.68
CA ALA A 331 -19.07 -13.61 -3.68
C ALA A 331 -18.49 -14.83 -2.95
N ALA A 332 -17.87 -15.78 -3.66
CA ALA A 332 -17.18 -16.92 -3.04
C ALA A 332 -16.02 -16.46 -2.14
N MET A 333 -15.32 -15.40 -2.53
CA MET A 333 -14.20 -14.87 -1.76
C MET A 333 -14.64 -14.18 -0.46
N LEU A 334 -15.88 -13.69 -0.36
CA LEU A 334 -16.42 -13.23 0.93
C LEU A 334 -16.47 -14.34 1.97
N TYR A 335 -16.75 -15.59 1.57
CA TYR A 335 -16.70 -16.74 2.46
C TYR A 335 -15.26 -17.02 2.93
N VAL A 336 -14.29 -16.94 2.00
CA VAL A 336 -12.86 -17.08 2.33
C VAL A 336 -12.39 -15.96 3.28
N CYS A 337 -12.92 -14.74 3.17
CA CYS A 337 -12.64 -13.65 4.12
C CYS A 337 -13.07 -14.01 5.55
N VAL A 338 -14.21 -14.68 5.69
CA VAL A 338 -14.73 -15.14 7.00
C VAL A 338 -13.85 -16.25 7.57
N LEU A 339 -13.39 -17.19 6.73
CA LEU A 339 -12.47 -18.26 7.15
C LEU A 339 -11.10 -17.74 7.58
N LEU A 340 -10.55 -16.77 6.84
CA LEU A 340 -9.22 -16.21 7.08
C LEU A 340 -9.21 -15.06 8.10
N GLN A 341 -10.37 -14.61 8.59
CA GLN A 341 -10.54 -13.49 9.53
C GLN A 341 -9.78 -12.21 9.15
N SER A 342 -9.54 -11.97 7.85
CA SER A 342 -8.74 -10.84 7.37
C SER A 342 -9.60 -9.64 6.98
N ARG A 343 -9.46 -8.54 7.74
CA ARG A 343 -10.19 -7.28 7.50
C ARG A 343 -9.76 -6.58 6.20
N ALA A 344 -8.48 -6.69 5.85
CA ALA A 344 -7.92 -6.11 4.64
C ALA A 344 -8.47 -6.78 3.38
N LEU A 345 -8.49 -8.11 3.39
CA LEU A 345 -9.05 -8.94 2.32
C LEU A 345 -10.54 -8.62 2.12
N LEU A 346 -11.30 -8.59 3.22
CA LEU A 346 -12.73 -8.25 3.20
C LEU A 346 -13.01 -6.89 2.55
N LEU A 347 -12.25 -5.86 2.94
CA LEU A 347 -12.41 -4.50 2.39
C LEU A 347 -12.21 -4.49 0.87
N THR A 348 -11.14 -5.12 0.39
CA THR A 348 -10.85 -5.18 -1.04
C THR A 348 -11.87 -6.00 -1.83
N THR A 349 -12.37 -7.11 -1.27
CA THR A 349 -13.43 -7.93 -1.90
C THR A 349 -14.73 -7.16 -2.03
N VAL A 350 -15.12 -6.41 -1.00
CA VAL A 350 -16.33 -5.56 -1.03
C VAL A 350 -16.18 -4.44 -2.05
N LEU A 351 -15.03 -3.76 -2.10
CA LEU A 351 -14.76 -2.72 -3.09
C LEU A 351 -14.76 -3.27 -4.52
N ALA A 352 -14.14 -4.43 -4.74
CA ALA A 352 -14.14 -5.11 -6.03
C ALA A 352 -15.56 -5.49 -6.50
N MET A 353 -16.38 -6.01 -5.58
CA MET A 353 -17.77 -6.36 -5.85
C MET A 353 -18.62 -5.12 -6.15
N LEU A 354 -18.48 -4.04 -5.37
CA LEU A 354 -19.18 -2.76 -5.60
C LEU A 354 -18.75 -2.10 -6.92
N GLY A 355 -17.46 -2.13 -7.24
CA GLY A 355 -16.92 -1.62 -8.50
C GLY A 355 -17.50 -2.36 -9.71
N PHE A 356 -17.57 -3.70 -9.63
CA PHE A 356 -18.19 -4.52 -10.68
C PHE A 356 -19.68 -4.23 -10.85
N ILE A 357 -20.45 -4.19 -9.75
CA ILE A 357 -21.88 -3.86 -9.80
C ILE A 357 -22.08 -2.47 -10.44
N SER A 358 -21.24 -1.50 -10.10
CA SER A 358 -21.29 -0.15 -10.66
C SER A 358 -20.97 -0.13 -12.15
N HIS A 359 -19.94 -0.86 -12.59
CA HIS A 359 -19.59 -0.99 -14.00
C HIS A 359 -20.69 -1.67 -14.82
N PHE A 360 -21.18 -2.81 -14.33
CA PHE A 360 -22.23 -3.59 -15.00
C PHE A 360 -23.53 -2.79 -15.12
N THR A 361 -23.87 -2.06 -14.05
CA THR A 361 -24.99 -1.11 -13.99
C THR A 361 -24.85 -0.01 -15.04
N ALA A 362 -23.68 0.63 -15.10
CA ALA A 362 -23.41 1.70 -16.04
C ALA A 362 -23.43 1.23 -17.51
N ARG A 363 -23.23 -0.06 -17.78
CA ARG A 363 -23.22 -0.59 -19.14
C ARG A 363 -24.59 -1.04 -19.64
N HIS A 364 -25.42 -1.58 -18.75
CA HIS A 364 -26.69 -2.22 -19.13
C HIS A 364 -27.94 -1.43 -18.71
N PHE A 365 -27.83 -0.48 -17.78
CA PHE A 365 -28.97 0.18 -17.15
C PHE A 365 -28.89 1.72 -17.14
N VAL A 366 -28.01 2.33 -17.96
CA VAL A 366 -27.84 3.80 -18.02
C VAL A 366 -29.12 4.53 -18.42
N ASP A 367 -29.98 3.93 -19.23
CA ASP A 367 -31.24 4.55 -19.70
C ASP A 367 -32.44 4.27 -18.78
N SER A 368 -32.22 3.68 -17.59
CA SER A 368 -33.27 3.26 -16.66
C SER A 368 -33.23 4.04 -15.34
N LEU A 369 -34.18 4.97 -15.16
CA LEU A 369 -34.37 5.72 -13.92
C LEU A 369 -34.75 4.85 -12.70
N GLY A 370 -35.26 3.62 -12.93
CA GLY A 370 -35.70 2.72 -11.87
C GLY A 370 -34.56 2.02 -11.13
N TRP A 371 -33.39 1.89 -11.76
CA TRP A 371 -32.30 1.08 -11.22
C TRP A 371 -31.55 1.70 -10.04
N PRO A 372 -31.21 3.00 -10.02
CA PRO A 372 -30.63 3.66 -8.84
C PRO A 372 -31.57 3.59 -7.62
N ILE A 373 -32.87 3.76 -7.84
CA ILE A 373 -33.90 3.69 -6.79
C ILE A 373 -34.00 2.26 -6.24
N SER A 374 -33.91 1.25 -7.11
CA SER A 374 -33.94 -0.17 -6.72
C SER A 374 -32.71 -0.58 -5.92
N LEU A 375 -31.51 -0.08 -6.29
CA LEU A 375 -30.28 -0.31 -5.53
C LEU A 375 -30.33 0.33 -4.13
N VAL A 376 -30.87 1.54 -4.02
CA VAL A 376 -31.08 2.21 -2.72
C VAL A 376 -32.08 1.43 -1.86
N LEU A 377 -33.22 1.02 -2.42
CA LEU A 377 -34.22 0.24 -1.70
C LEU A 377 -33.71 -1.13 -1.27
N MET A 378 -32.96 -1.82 -2.13
CA MET A 378 -32.33 -3.11 -1.82
C MET A 378 -31.27 -2.95 -0.72
N GLY A 379 -30.47 -1.87 -0.75
CA GLY A 379 -29.51 -1.54 0.29
C GLY A 379 -30.17 -1.32 1.65
N VAL A 380 -31.28 -0.58 1.69
CA VAL A 380 -32.09 -0.38 2.90
C VAL A 380 -32.67 -1.70 3.41
N ALA A 381 -33.16 -2.56 2.51
CA ALA A 381 -33.70 -3.87 2.87
C ALA A 381 -32.63 -4.79 3.49
N PHE A 382 -31.43 -4.86 2.92
CA PHE A 382 -30.33 -5.66 3.49
C PHE A 382 -29.84 -5.15 4.85
N ILE A 383 -29.81 -3.83 5.06
CA ILE A 383 -29.52 -3.25 6.37
C ILE A 383 -30.61 -3.63 7.38
N GLY A 384 -31.88 -3.61 6.97
CA GLY A 384 -33.01 -4.04 7.79
C GLY A 384 -32.93 -5.52 8.20
N VAL A 385 -32.65 -6.41 7.24
CA VAL A 385 -32.49 -7.85 7.50
C VAL A 385 -31.28 -8.13 8.39
N GLY A 386 -30.15 -7.44 8.17
CA GLY A 386 -28.96 -7.55 9.02
C GLY A 386 -29.21 -7.11 10.47
N ALA A 387 -29.96 -6.03 10.66
CA ALA A 387 -30.37 -5.57 12.00
C ALA A 387 -31.35 -6.55 12.68
N LEU A 388 -32.25 -7.16 11.91
CA LEU A 388 -33.19 -8.17 12.42
C LEU A 388 -32.48 -9.47 12.82
N ALA A 389 -31.54 -9.95 12.01
CA ALA A 389 -30.73 -11.13 12.29
C ALA A 389 -29.87 -10.94 13.55
N MET A 390 -29.33 -9.74 13.76
CA MET A 390 -28.60 -9.37 14.97
C MET A 390 -29.50 -9.30 16.23
N ARG A 391 -30.78 -8.94 16.09
CA ARG A 391 -31.75 -8.94 17.19
C ARG A 391 -32.16 -10.37 17.59
N ILE A 392 -32.37 -11.26 16.64
CA ILE A 392 -32.76 -12.66 16.89
C ILE A 392 -31.63 -13.40 17.63
N LYS A 393 -30.37 -13.18 17.25
CA LYS A 393 -29.19 -13.74 17.95
C LYS A 393 -29.00 -13.19 19.38
N ARG A 394 -29.71 -12.12 19.75
CA ARG A 394 -29.68 -11.52 21.10
C ARG A 394 -30.82 -12.01 22.00
N GLN A 395 -31.79 -12.73 21.44
CA GLN A 395 -32.94 -13.31 22.13
C GLN A 395 -32.84 -14.83 22.31
N MET A 396 -31.94 -15.50 21.58
CA MET A 396 -31.35 -16.78 21.94
C MET A 396 -30.11 -16.54 22.80
#